data_AF-A0A820N1X1-F1
#
_entry.id   AF-A0A820N1X1-F1
#
_cell.length_a   1.000
_cell.length_b   1.000
_cell.length_c   1.000
_cell.angle_alpha   90.00
_cell.angle_beta   90.00
_cell.angle_gamma   90.00
#
_symmetry.space_group_name_H-M   'P 1'
#
loop_
_entity.id
_entity.type
_entity.pdbx_description
1 polymer ?
#
loop_
_entity_poly.entity_id
_entity_poly.type
_entity_poly.pdbx_seq_one_letter_code
_entity_poly.pdbx_strand_id
1 'polypeptide(L)'
;YIESLPLTNTPEVFGLHPNAEIGYYTKSARDMWEQLIELQPQSAEATGGMSRDEYIDNTAHDIIKRIPQQYDVDKVWKKFGGEAISPTSVVLLQELDRFNRLTITMSKSLSTLRRALKGEVGMSNELDELSR
;
A
#
# COMPACT_ATOMS: atom_id res chain seq x y z
N TYR A 1 3.96 -47.30 -17.31
CA TYR A 1 2.75 -46.66 -16.74
C TYR A 1 3.00 -45.19 -16.38
N ILE A 2 4.11 -44.85 -15.71
CA ILE A 2 4.43 -43.43 -15.44
C ILE A 2 4.78 -42.67 -16.73
N GLU A 3 5.48 -43.31 -17.66
CA GLU A 3 5.85 -42.73 -18.96
C GLU A 3 4.66 -42.50 -19.92
N SER A 4 3.48 -43.05 -19.62
CA SER A 4 2.26 -42.84 -20.44
C SER A 4 1.40 -41.67 -19.96
N LEU A 5 1.81 -40.98 -18.89
CA LEU A 5 1.08 -39.82 -18.37
C LEU A 5 1.50 -38.54 -19.10
N PRO A 6 0.58 -37.58 -19.29
CA PRO A 6 0.92 -36.30 -19.89
C PRO A 6 1.93 -35.53 -19.02
N LEU A 7 2.91 -34.93 -19.69
CA LEU A 7 3.95 -34.10 -19.06
C LEU A 7 3.37 -32.84 -18.40
N THR A 8 2.26 -32.33 -18.93
CA THR A 8 1.52 -31.19 -18.39
C THR A 8 0.13 -31.65 -17.97
N ASN A 9 -0.19 -31.44 -16.70
CA ASN A 9 -1.49 -31.78 -16.14
C ASN A 9 -2.31 -30.51 -15.95
N THR A 10 -3.59 -30.55 -16.30
CA THR A 10 -4.49 -29.44 -16.05
C THR A 10 -4.77 -29.32 -14.54
N PRO A 11 -5.15 -28.12 -14.05
CA PRO A 11 -5.48 -27.92 -12.63
C PRO A 11 -6.60 -28.83 -12.12
N GLU A 12 -7.43 -29.35 -13.02
CA GLU A 12 -8.54 -30.28 -12.73
C GLU A 12 -8.07 -31.58 -12.08
N VAL A 13 -6.83 -32.03 -12.35
CA VAL A 13 -6.23 -33.21 -11.70
C VAL A 13 -6.11 -33.01 -10.18
N PHE A 14 -6.01 -31.77 -9.72
CA PHE A 14 -6.02 -31.39 -8.30
C PHE A 14 -7.40 -30.90 -7.81
N GLY A 15 -8.45 -31.05 -8.62
CA GLY A 15 -9.79 -30.56 -8.30
C GLY A 15 -9.96 -29.04 -8.42
N LEU A 16 -9.04 -28.36 -9.08
CA LEU A 16 -9.07 -26.90 -9.26
C LEU A 16 -9.76 -26.52 -10.57
N HIS A 17 -10.39 -25.35 -10.58
CA HIS A 17 -10.98 -24.77 -11.79
C HIS A 17 -9.87 -24.39 -12.79
N PRO A 18 -10.06 -24.56 -14.12
CA PRO A 18 -9.06 -24.21 -15.14
C PRO A 18 -8.50 -22.79 -15.03
N ASN A 19 -9.30 -21.83 -14.57
CA ASN A 19 -8.86 -20.44 -14.31
C ASN A 19 -7.72 -20.32 -13.27
N ALA A 20 -7.46 -21.34 -12.44
CA ALA A 20 -6.34 -21.35 -11.51
C ALA A 20 -4.99 -21.22 -12.24
N GLU A 21 -4.90 -21.76 -13.45
CA GLU A 21 -3.71 -21.69 -14.30
C GLU A 21 -3.46 -20.25 -14.80
N ILE A 22 -4.51 -19.51 -15.14
CA ILE A 22 -4.42 -18.10 -15.53
C ILE A 22 -3.85 -17.27 -14.37
N GLY A 23 -4.37 -17.48 -13.15
CA GLY A 23 -3.89 -16.79 -11.96
C GLY A 23 -2.42 -17.09 -11.67
N TYR A 24 -2.03 -18.36 -11.78
CA TYR A 24 -0.65 -18.80 -11.62
C TYR A 24 0.28 -18.12 -12.64
N TYR A 25 0.00 -18.23 -13.94
CA TYR A 25 0.85 -17.64 -14.98
C TYR A 25 0.92 -16.12 -14.89
N THR A 26 -0.19 -15.46 -14.56
CA THR A 26 -0.21 -14.01 -14.36
C THR A 26 0.70 -13.61 -13.19
N LYS A 27 0.66 -14.37 -12.08
CA LYS A 27 1.54 -14.12 -10.95
C LYS A 27 3.00 -14.39 -11.30
N SER A 28 3.32 -15.55 -11.88
CA SER A 28 4.69 -15.88 -12.27
C SER A 28 5.28 -14.88 -13.26
N ALA A 29 4.47 -14.39 -14.21
CA ALA A 29 4.89 -13.31 -15.10
C ALA A 29 5.25 -12.05 -14.31
N ARG A 30 4.37 -11.58 -13.41
CA ARG A 30 4.64 -10.41 -12.56
C ARG A 30 5.90 -10.59 -11.72
N ASP A 31 6.07 -11.73 -11.08
CA ASP A 31 7.25 -12.05 -10.26
C ASP A 31 8.53 -11.96 -11.10
N MET A 32 8.52 -12.48 -12.35
CA MET A 32 9.66 -12.34 -13.28
C MET A 32 9.92 -10.88 -13.67
N TRP A 33 8.88 -10.07 -13.89
CA TRP A 33 9.03 -8.65 -14.21
C TRP A 33 9.62 -7.87 -13.03
N GLU A 34 9.17 -8.12 -11.81
CA GLU A 34 9.71 -7.50 -10.59
C GLU A 34 11.20 -7.83 -10.43
N GLN A 35 11.58 -9.10 -10.58
CA GLN A 35 12.99 -9.52 -10.53
C GLN A 35 13.83 -8.86 -11.62
N LEU A 36 13.30 -8.69 -12.83
CA LEU A 36 14.01 -8.03 -13.92
C LEU A 36 14.27 -6.55 -13.59
N ILE A 37 13.28 -5.86 -13.01
CA ILE A 37 13.43 -4.47 -12.54
C ILE A 37 14.47 -4.37 -11.43
N GLU A 38 14.49 -5.31 -10.48
CA GLU A 38 15.49 -5.33 -9.40
C GLU A 38 16.92 -5.50 -9.93
N LEU A 39 17.10 -6.25 -11.03
CA LEU A 39 18.40 -6.43 -11.68
C LEU A 39 18.81 -5.25 -12.57
N GLN A 40 17.91 -4.29 -12.83
CA GLN A 40 18.21 -3.15 -13.68
C GLN A 40 19.23 -2.22 -13.00
N PRO A 41 20.35 -1.87 -13.65
CA PRO A 41 21.33 -0.96 -13.07
C PRO A 41 20.71 0.42 -12.84
N GLN A 42 20.70 0.85 -11.57
CA GLN A 42 20.15 2.14 -11.14
C GLN A 42 20.93 3.37 -11.63
N SER A 43 22.05 3.15 -12.35
CA SER A 43 22.90 4.20 -12.91
C SER A 43 22.45 4.74 -14.27
N ALA A 44 21.34 4.23 -14.82
CA ALA A 44 20.74 4.81 -16.01
C ALA A 44 20.00 6.10 -15.62
N GLU A 45 20.71 7.23 -15.60
CA GLU A 45 20.08 8.55 -15.67
C GLU A 45 19.17 8.57 -16.91
N ALA A 46 17.86 8.48 -16.68
CA ALA A 46 16.86 8.76 -17.69
C ALA A 46 16.98 10.24 -18.04
N THR A 47 17.81 10.54 -19.04
CA THR A 47 18.05 11.87 -19.58
C THR A 47 16.75 12.38 -20.22
N GLY A 48 15.91 13.05 -19.41
CA GLY A 48 14.69 13.73 -19.86
C GLY A 48 13.38 13.31 -19.17
N GLY A 49 13.42 12.42 -18.18
CA GLY A 49 12.24 12.02 -17.39
C GLY A 49 12.18 12.66 -16.01
N MET A 50 10.98 12.67 -15.42
CA MET A 50 10.78 13.00 -13.99
C MET A 50 11.65 12.08 -13.13
N SER A 51 12.42 12.64 -12.19
CA SER A 51 13.23 11.83 -11.28
C SER A 51 12.35 10.96 -10.40
N ARG A 52 12.83 9.79 -9.97
CA ARG A 52 12.12 8.91 -9.02
C ARG A 52 11.73 9.67 -7.77
N ASP A 53 12.64 10.49 -7.23
CA ASP A 53 12.39 11.30 -6.04
C ASP A 53 11.31 12.36 -6.28
N GLU A 54 11.30 12.98 -7.46
CA GLU A 54 10.29 13.95 -7.85
C GLU A 54 8.91 13.29 -7.96
N TYR A 55 8.85 12.09 -8.56
CA TYR A 55 7.63 11.31 -8.69
C TYR A 55 7.07 10.93 -7.31
N ILE A 56 7.94 10.50 -6.40
CA ILE A 56 7.57 10.18 -5.01
C ILE A 56 7.10 11.44 -4.28
N ASP A 57 7.75 12.60 -4.43
CA ASP A 57 7.31 13.85 -3.79
C ASP A 57 5.92 14.28 -4.27
N ASN A 58 5.67 14.23 -5.59
CA ASN A 58 4.37 14.59 -6.16
C ASN A 58 3.27 13.63 -5.70
N THR A 59 3.54 12.33 -5.71
CA THR A 59 2.59 11.32 -5.21
C THR A 59 2.30 11.53 -3.72
N ALA A 60 3.32 11.76 -2.91
CA ALA A 60 3.16 12.04 -1.48
C ALA A 60 2.34 13.32 -1.23
N HIS A 61 2.56 14.37 -2.03
CA HIS A 61 1.80 15.62 -1.96
C HIS A 61 0.32 15.42 -2.30
N ASP A 62 0.03 14.65 -3.33
CA ASP A 62 -1.35 14.34 -3.74
C ASP A 62 -2.07 13.48 -2.71
N ILE A 63 -1.38 12.52 -2.09
CA ILE A 63 -1.94 11.75 -0.98
C ILE A 63 -2.25 12.66 0.19
N ILE A 64 -1.30 13.51 0.63
CA ILE A 64 -1.52 14.45 1.75
C ILE A 64 -2.75 15.32 1.52
N LYS A 65 -2.97 15.83 0.29
CA LYS A 65 -4.14 16.64 -0.05
C LYS A 65 -5.47 15.89 0.07
N ARG A 66 -5.46 14.57 -0.12
CA ARG A 66 -6.65 13.71 -0.07
C ARG A 66 -6.92 13.16 1.33
N ILE A 67 -5.96 13.29 2.26
CA ILE A 67 -6.16 12.87 3.65
C ILE A 67 -7.29 13.71 4.26
N PRO A 68 -8.38 13.07 4.75
CA PRO A 68 -9.50 13.78 5.35
C PRO A 68 -9.09 14.44 6.67
N GLN A 69 -9.84 15.47 7.07
CA GLN A 69 -9.67 16.07 8.39
C GLN A 69 -10.05 15.08 9.50
N GLN A 70 -9.40 15.21 10.64
CA GLN A 70 -9.67 14.39 11.81
C GLN A 70 -11.10 14.59 12.30
N TYR A 71 -11.72 13.50 12.72
CA TYR A 71 -13.04 13.53 13.31
C TYR A 71 -12.98 14.03 14.74
N ASP A 72 -13.88 14.95 15.08
CA ASP A 72 -14.08 15.40 16.45
C ASP A 72 -14.91 14.36 17.21
N VAL A 73 -14.20 13.45 17.90
CA VAL A 73 -14.81 12.31 18.60
C VAL A 73 -15.82 12.78 19.66
N ASP A 74 -15.58 13.92 20.32
CA ASP A 74 -16.49 14.49 21.31
C ASP A 74 -17.80 14.98 20.67
N LYS A 75 -17.71 15.60 19.50
CA LYS A 75 -18.92 15.99 18.73
C LYS A 75 -19.68 14.76 18.23
N VAL A 76 -18.99 13.71 17.80
CA VAL A 76 -19.64 12.45 17.38
C VAL A 76 -20.30 11.78 18.59
N TRP A 77 -19.63 11.76 19.74
CA TRP A 77 -20.20 11.22 20.99
C TRP A 77 -21.46 11.97 21.41
N LYS A 78 -21.47 13.31 21.36
CA LYS A 78 -22.68 14.09 21.65
C LYS A 78 -23.85 13.83 20.68
N LYS A 79 -23.56 13.41 19.44
CA LYS A 79 -24.59 13.11 18.43
C LYS A 79 -25.11 11.66 18.51
N PHE A 80 -24.24 10.70 18.81
CA PHE A 80 -24.52 9.26 18.70
C PHE A 80 -24.43 8.49 20.02
N GLY A 81 -23.92 9.13 21.07
CA GLY A 81 -23.76 8.61 22.43
C GLY A 81 -24.72 9.24 23.42
N GLY A 82 -26.00 9.34 23.06
CA GLY A 82 -27.09 9.76 23.96
C GLY A 82 -27.34 8.78 25.12
N GLU A 83 -28.55 8.82 25.70
CA GLU A 83 -28.93 8.11 26.94
C GLU A 83 -28.75 6.57 26.94
N ALA A 84 -28.62 5.93 25.77
CA ALA A 84 -28.38 4.50 25.66
C ALA A 84 -27.16 4.21 24.76
N ILE A 85 -26.08 3.73 25.38
CA ILE A 85 -24.87 3.31 24.68
C ILE A 85 -25.16 1.98 23.97
N SER A 86 -25.32 2.02 22.65
CA SER A 86 -25.37 0.82 21.83
C SER A 86 -23.95 0.27 21.59
N PRO A 87 -23.76 -1.05 21.47
CA PRO A 87 -22.46 -1.63 21.11
C PRO A 87 -21.90 -1.05 19.80
N THR A 88 -22.77 -0.74 18.83
CA THR A 88 -22.42 -0.09 17.57
C THR A 88 -21.87 1.33 17.76
N SER A 89 -22.40 2.10 18.72
CA SER A 89 -21.88 3.44 19.05
C SER A 89 -20.46 3.35 19.63
N VAL A 90 -20.18 2.34 20.45
CA VAL A 90 -18.84 2.13 21.03
C VAL A 90 -17.82 1.77 19.94
N VAL A 91 -18.16 0.82 19.06
CA VAL A 91 -17.28 0.43 17.94
C VAL A 91 -17.01 1.61 17.03
N LEU A 92 -18.03 2.42 16.71
CA LEU A 92 -17.85 3.63 15.90
C LEU A 92 -16.81 4.58 16.52
N LEU A 93 -16.90 4.87 17.83
CA LEU A 93 -15.97 5.78 18.49
C LEU A 93 -14.54 5.23 18.51
N GLN A 94 -14.38 3.92 18.71
CA GLN A 94 -13.07 3.26 18.66
C GLN A 94 -12.46 3.31 17.26
N GLU A 95 -13.24 3.03 16.22
CA GLU A 95 -12.78 3.11 14.84
C GLU A 95 -12.45 4.55 14.44
N LEU A 96 -13.19 5.55 14.92
CA LEU A 96 -12.86 6.96 14.70
C LEU A 96 -11.55 7.37 15.37
N ASP A 97 -11.28 6.94 16.61
CA ASP A 97 -9.99 7.20 17.26
C ASP A 97 -8.84 6.53 16.50
N ARG A 98 -9.02 5.27 16.11
CA ARG A 98 -8.04 4.53 15.31
C ARG A 98 -7.79 5.20 13.95
N PHE A 99 -8.84 5.66 13.27
CA PHE A 99 -8.75 6.34 11.98
C PHE A 99 -8.04 7.69 12.10
N ASN A 100 -8.33 8.46 13.17
CA ASN A 100 -7.62 9.71 13.45
C ASN A 100 -6.13 9.47 13.69
N ARG A 101 -5.76 8.45 14.47
CA ARG A 101 -4.35 8.07 14.68
C ARG A 101 -3.66 7.73 13.36
N LEU A 102 -4.31 6.93 12.50
CA LEU A 102 -3.78 6.59 11.18
C LEU A 102 -3.57 7.84 10.31
N THR A 103 -4.55 8.73 10.26
CA THR A 103 -4.51 10.00 9.52
C THR A 103 -3.33 10.85 9.95
N ILE A 104 -3.09 10.96 11.26
CA ILE A 104 -1.94 11.69 11.83
C ILE A 104 -0.62 11.04 11.41
N THR A 105 -0.50 9.72 11.56
CA THR A 105 0.72 9.00 11.20
C THR A 105 1.04 9.14 9.72
N MET A 106 0.05 8.97 8.84
CA MET A 106 0.20 9.16 7.40
C MET A 106 0.65 10.57 7.04
N SER A 107 0.02 11.60 7.64
CA SER A 107 0.41 12.99 7.38
C SER A 107 1.85 13.25 7.84
N LYS A 108 2.26 12.72 9.00
CA LYS A 108 3.62 12.88 9.53
C LYS A 108 4.66 12.14 8.68
N SER A 109 4.42 10.87 8.36
CA SER A 109 5.37 10.06 7.58
C SER A 109 5.59 10.64 6.18
N LEU A 110 4.51 11.00 5.47
CA LEU A 110 4.61 11.60 4.14
C LEU A 110 5.29 12.98 4.19
N SER A 111 4.98 13.81 5.20
CA SER A 111 5.67 15.10 5.34
C SER A 111 7.17 14.94 5.63
N THR A 112 7.55 13.91 6.40
CA THR A 112 8.94 13.63 6.74
C THR A 112 9.68 13.04 5.54
N LEU A 113 9.05 12.15 4.77
CA LEU A 113 9.56 11.62 3.51
C LEU A 113 9.91 12.75 2.54
N ARG A 114 8.99 13.70 2.33
CA ARG A 114 9.23 14.85 1.45
C ARG A 114 10.38 15.73 1.91
N ARG A 115 10.56 15.91 3.22
CA ARG A 115 11.70 16.64 3.79
C ARG A 115 13.01 15.85 3.62
N ALA A 116 12.96 14.53 3.72
CA ALA A 116 14.12 13.67 3.48
C ALA A 116 14.56 13.69 2.01
N LEU A 117 13.61 13.66 1.06
CA LEU A 117 13.88 13.81 -0.38
C LEU A 117 14.52 15.16 -0.73
N LYS A 118 14.20 16.22 0.02
CA LYS A 118 14.84 17.55 -0.10
C LYS A 118 16.19 17.65 0.62
N GLY A 119 16.62 16.62 1.34
CA GLY A 119 17.85 16.61 2.12
C GLY A 119 17.79 17.36 3.46
N GLU A 120 16.60 17.75 3.93
CA GLU A 120 16.43 18.47 5.21
C GLU A 120 16.47 17.53 6.43
N VAL A 121 16.20 16.24 6.23
CA VAL A 121 16.16 15.19 7.26
C VAL A 121 16.87 13.96 6.73
N GLY A 122 17.60 13.22 7.58
CA GLY A 122 18.22 11.97 7.19
C GLY A 122 17.18 10.89 6.86
N MET A 123 17.42 10.12 5.81
CA MET A 123 16.57 8.99 5.43
C MET A 123 16.74 7.85 6.44
N SER A 124 15.66 7.52 7.16
CA SER A 124 15.60 6.35 8.06
C SER A 124 15.16 5.11 7.29
N ASN A 125 15.36 3.91 7.85
CA ASN A 125 14.88 2.66 7.25
C ASN A 125 13.37 2.69 6.98
N GLU A 126 12.58 3.29 7.87
CA GLU A 126 11.13 3.44 7.71
C GLU A 126 10.77 4.34 6.51
N LEU A 127 11.59 5.36 6.22
CA LEU A 127 11.41 6.23 5.07
C LEU A 127 11.89 5.59 3.78
N ASP A 128 12.97 4.79 3.83
CA ASP A 128 13.45 4.01 2.68
C ASP A 128 12.38 2.99 2.26
N GLU A 129 11.84 2.22 3.21
CA GLU A 129 10.73 1.28 2.97
C GLU A 129 9.49 1.98 2.39
N LEU A 130 9.19 3.21 2.83
CA LEU A 130 8.07 3.99 2.30
C LEU A 130 8.29 4.50 0.86
N SER A 131 9.56 4.60 0.43
CA SER A 131 9.98 5.12 -0.88
C SER A 131 10.27 4.04 -1.92
N ARG A 132 10.29 2.77 -1.50
CA ARG A 132 10.39 1.59 -2.37
C ARG A 132 9.06 1.30 -3.05
#